data_AF-A0A0M3HLH8-F1
#
_entry.id   AF-A0A0M3HLH8-F1
#
_cell.length_a   1.000
_cell.length_b   1.000
_cell.length_c   1.000
_cell.angle_alpha   90.00
_cell.angle_beta   90.00
_cell.angle_gamma   90.00
#
_symmetry.space_group_name_H-M   'P 1'
#
loop_
_entity.id
_entity.type
_entity.pdbx_description
1 polymer ?
#
loop_
_entity_poly.entity_id
_entity_poly.type
_entity_poly.pdbx_seq_one_letter_code
_entity_poly.pdbx_strand_id
1 'polypeptide(L)' 'MVRVESEEINLSGNELSAETVEKVVRSLETSFRLQSLVLHTNNLGHRFDELKQYTSSKAFVDLGEERFMPLSLK' A
#
# COMPACT_ATOMS: atom_id res chain seq x y z
N MET A 1 -7.77 -26.56 -15.43
CA MET A 1 -6.94 -25.32 -15.38
C MET A 1 -7.35 -24.56 -14.14
N VAL A 2 -6.61 -24.69 -13.05
CA VAL A 2 -6.89 -23.96 -11.81
C VAL A 2 -6.38 -22.54 -12.01
N ARG A 3 -7.27 -21.58 -12.20
CA ARG A 3 -6.93 -20.15 -12.09
C ARG A 3 -7.08 -19.81 -10.61
N VAL A 4 -5.97 -19.49 -9.97
CA VAL A 4 -5.99 -18.84 -8.66
C VAL A 4 -6.25 -17.36 -8.94
N GLU A 5 -7.43 -16.87 -8.56
CA GLU A 5 -7.77 -15.46 -8.55
C GLU A 5 -7.33 -14.96 -7.17
N SER A 6 -6.13 -14.38 -7.07
CA SER A 6 -5.69 -13.79 -5.81
C SER A 6 -6.35 -12.42 -5.70
N GLU A 7 -7.46 -12.36 -4.96
CA GLU A 7 -8.32 -11.19 -4.85
C GLU A 7 -7.68 -10.08 -4.00
N GLU A 8 -6.79 -10.42 -3.08
CA GLU A 8 -6.12 -9.44 -2.23
C GLU A 8 -4.69 -9.87 -1.90
N ILE A 9 -3.77 -8.89 -1.86
CA ILE A 9 -2.43 -9.03 -1.28
C ILE A 9 -2.34 -8.07 -0.09
N ASN A 10 -2.20 -8.62 1.11
CA ASN A 10 -2.00 -7.81 2.31
C ASN A 10 -0.53 -7.83 2.73
N LEU A 11 0.11 -6.66 2.63
CA LEU A 11 1.47 -6.39 3.05
C LEU A 11 1.53 -5.36 4.19
N SER A 12 0.45 -5.16 4.91
CA SER A 12 0.43 -4.26 6.07
C SER A 12 1.35 -4.75 7.20
N GLY A 13 1.93 -3.82 7.96
CA GLY A 13 2.73 -4.14 9.15
C GLY A 13 4.09 -4.81 8.88
N ASN A 14 4.61 -4.72 7.66
CA ASN A 14 5.87 -5.37 7.25
C ASN A 14 7.08 -4.42 7.22
N GLU A 15 6.97 -3.25 7.85
CA GLU A 15 8.03 -2.21 7.89
C GLU A 15 8.59 -1.86 6.50
N LEU A 16 7.78 -2.01 5.44
CA LEU A 16 8.24 -1.76 4.07
C LEU A 16 8.62 -0.29 3.91
N SER A 17 9.80 -0.07 3.33
CA SER A 17 10.23 1.27 2.95
C SER A 17 9.36 1.80 1.80
N ALA A 18 9.28 3.12 1.67
CA ALA A 18 8.59 3.75 0.56
C ALA A 18 9.09 3.28 -0.83
N GLU A 19 10.40 3.05 -0.97
CA GLU A 19 10.98 2.53 -2.22
C GLU A 19 10.50 1.10 -2.52
N THR A 20 10.41 0.25 -1.48
CA THR A 20 9.91 -1.12 -1.63
C THR A 20 8.44 -1.10 -2.03
N VAL A 21 7.62 -0.26 -1.40
CA VAL A 21 6.21 -0.11 -1.75
C VAL A 21 6.03 0.35 -3.20
N GLU A 22 6.81 1.32 -3.64
CA GLU A 22 6.78 1.81 -5.02
C GLU A 22 7.07 0.69 -6.04
N LYS A 23 8.10 -0.13 -5.77
CA LYS A 23 8.45 -1.29 -6.61
C LYS A 23 7.33 -2.33 -6.64
N VAL A 24 6.75 -2.65 -5.48
CA VAL A 24 5.64 -3.61 -5.38
C VAL A 24 4.44 -3.11 -6.17
N VAL A 25 4.05 -1.85 -6.00
CA VAL A 25 2.95 -1.23 -6.74
C VAL A 25 3.20 -1.29 -8.25
N ARG A 26 4.40 -0.93 -8.73
CA ARG A 26 4.76 -1.03 -10.16
C ARG A 26 4.69 -2.46 -10.70
N SER A 27 5.21 -3.43 -9.94
CA SER A 27 5.17 -4.84 -10.36
C SER A 27 3.74 -5.34 -10.46
N LEU A 28 2.88 -4.96 -9.52
CA LEU A 28 1.49 -5.41 -9.45
C LEU A 28 0.58 -4.64 -10.42
N GLU A 29 0.91 -3.41 -10.78
CA GLU A 29 0.21 -2.63 -11.82
C GLU A 29 0.20 -3.35 -13.17
N THR A 30 1.23 -4.14 -13.47
CA THR A 30 1.30 -4.96 -14.69
C THR A 30 0.52 -6.29 -14.60
N SER A 31 0.11 -6.69 -13.40
CA SER A 31 -0.64 -7.93 -13.17
C SER A 31 -2.15 -7.67 -13.23
N PHE A 32 -2.76 -8.05 -14.35
CA PHE A 32 -4.17 -7.79 -14.72
C PHE A 32 -5.25 -8.33 -13.75
N ARG A 33 -4.89 -8.97 -12.63
CA ARG A 33 -5.85 -9.70 -11.77
C ARG A 33 -5.89 -9.27 -10.31
N LEU A 34 -5.02 -8.36 -9.87
CA LEU A 34 -5.04 -7.95 -8.48
C LEU A 34 -6.19 -6.97 -8.23
N GLN A 35 -7.10 -7.30 -7.32
CA GLN A 35 -8.21 -6.40 -6.97
C GLN A 35 -7.85 -5.47 -5.80
N SER A 36 -7.05 -5.96 -4.84
CA SER A 36 -6.68 -5.21 -3.65
C SER A 36 -5.22 -5.45 -3.22
N LEU A 37 -4.52 -4.38 -2.86
CA LEU A 37 -3.18 -4.33 -2.29
C LEU A 37 -3.21 -3.48 -1.03
N VAL A 38 -3.16 -4.11 0.13
CA VAL A 38 -3.20 -3.44 1.42
C VAL A 38 -1.79 -3.23 1.94
N LEU A 39 -1.43 -1.97 2.21
CA LEU A 39 -0.08 -1.52 2.58
C LEU A 39 -0.07 -0.67 3.86
N HIS A 40 -1.10 -0.81 4.69
CA HIS A 40 -1.24 -0.07 5.94
C HIS A 40 -0.04 -0.27 6.87
N THR A 41 0.24 0.73 7.72
CA THR A 41 1.20 0.56 8.83
C THR A 41 2.59 0.07 8.36
N ASN A 42 3.06 0.59 7.22
CA ASN A 42 4.43 0.41 6.73
C ASN A 42 5.30 1.64 7.05
N ASN A 43 6.61 1.49 6.93
CA ASN A 43 7.57 2.55 7.28
C ASN A 43 7.79 3.51 6.10
N LEU A 44 6.72 4.20 5.68
CA LEU A 44 6.74 5.11 4.53
C LEU A 44 7.39 6.46 4.86
N GLY A 45 7.41 6.83 6.14
CA GLY A 45 8.04 8.05 6.64
C GLY A 45 7.57 9.31 5.91
N HIS A 46 8.50 10.22 5.63
CA HIS A 46 8.23 11.49 4.93
C HIS A 46 7.73 11.32 3.48
N ARG A 47 7.87 10.13 2.89
CA ARG A 47 7.40 9.83 1.52
C ARG A 47 5.96 9.33 1.48
N PHE A 48 5.26 9.29 2.62
CA PHE A 48 3.86 8.87 2.67
C PHE A 48 2.99 9.69 1.71
N ASP A 49 3.07 11.02 1.77
CA ASP A 49 2.27 11.92 0.92
C ASP A 49 2.58 11.76 -0.57
N GLU A 50 3.86 11.62 -0.90
CA GLU A 50 4.34 11.35 -2.26
C GLU A 50 3.74 10.05 -2.80
N LEU A 51 3.81 8.97 -2.00
CA LEU A 51 3.24 7.68 -2.37
C LEU A 51 1.72 7.70 -2.44
N LYS A 52 1.04 8.42 -1.54
CA LYS A 52 -0.42 8.60 -1.56
C LYS A 52 -0.86 9.31 -2.85
N GLN A 53 -0.12 10.32 -3.29
CA GLN A 53 -0.35 10.96 -4.59
C GLN A 53 -0.06 10.02 -5.76
N TYR A 54 1.07 9.29 -5.74
CA TYR A 54 1.44 8.34 -6.79
C TYR A 54 0.44 7.17 -6.94
N THR A 55 -0.16 6.72 -5.84
CA THR A 55 -1.12 5.62 -5.80
C THR A 55 -2.57 6.07 -5.93
N SER A 56 -2.86 7.38 -5.92
CA SER A 56 -4.22 7.92 -6.01
C SER A 56 -5.01 7.49 -7.25
N SER A 57 -4.33 7.24 -8.37
CA SER A 57 -4.94 6.73 -9.61
C SER A 57 -5.07 5.20 -9.66
N LYS A 58 -4.53 4.49 -8.67
CA LYS A 58 -4.46 3.03 -8.61
C LYS A 58 -5.50 2.52 -7.62
N ALA A 59 -6.73 2.30 -8.10
CA ALA A 59 -7.87 1.91 -7.27
C ALA A 59 -7.67 0.60 -6.47
N PHE A 60 -6.71 -0.23 -6.87
CA PHE A 60 -6.38 -1.47 -6.15
C PHE A 60 -5.42 -1.24 -4.98
N VAL A 61 -4.89 -0.04 -4.76
CA VAL A 61 -3.89 0.23 -3.70
C VAL A 61 -4.54 0.93 -2.52
N ASP A 62 -4.33 0.36 -1.33
CA ASP A 62 -4.76 0.93 -0.06
C ASP A 62 -3.56 1.13 0.88
N LEU A 63 -3.09 2.37 1.00
CA LEU A 63 -2.03 2.77 1.93
C LEU A 63 -2.54 3.01 3.36
N GLY A 64 -3.87 3.03 3.54
CA GLY A 64 -4.53 3.40 4.78
C GLY A 64 -4.54 4.91 5.00
N GLU A 65 -5.16 5.30 6.11
CA GLU A 65 -5.11 6.68 6.58
C GLU A 65 -3.91 6.88 7.51
N GLU A 66 -3.26 8.03 7.38
CA GLU A 66 -2.28 8.46 8.37
C GLU A 66 -3.01 8.58 9.71
N ARG A 67 -2.71 7.67 10.63
CA ARG A 67 -3.14 7.83 12.02
C ARG A 67 -2.29 8.95 12.60
N PHE A 68 -2.72 10.20 12.43
CA PHE A 68 -2.43 11.24 13.41
C PHE A 68 -2.91 10.68 14.75
N MET A 69 -1.98 10.22 15.58
CA MET A 69 -2.26 10.14 17.01
C MET A 69 -2.29 11.59 17.49
N PRO A 70 -3.46 12.20 17.79
CA PRO A 70 -3.47 13.47 18.46
C PRO A 70 -2.69 13.28 19.77
N LEU A 71 -1.66 14.09 19.97
CA LEU A 71 -0.99 14.23 21.25
C LEU A 71 -2.05 14.66 22.29
N SER A 72 -2.57 13.69 23.02
CA SER A 72 -3.53 13.86 24.10
C SER A 72 -3.32 12.67 25.03
N LEU A 73 -2.98 12.76 26.30
CA LEU A 73 -2.68 13.85 27.24
C LEU A 73 -1.60 13.25 28.18
N LYS A 74 -0.60 14.03 28.61
CA LYS A 74 0.11 13.77 29.86
C LYS A 74 -0.31 14.81 30.89
#